data_AF-A0A1L8FLV0-F1
#
_entry.id   AF-A0A1L8FLV0-F1
#
_cell.length_a   1.000
_cell.length_b   1.000
_cell.length_c   1.000
_cell.angle_alpha   90.00
_cell.angle_beta   90.00
_cell.angle_gamma   90.00
#
_symmetry.space_group_name_H-M   'P 1'
#
loop_
_entity.id
_entity.type
_entity.pdbx_description
1 polymer ?
#
loop_
_entity_poly.entity_id
_entity_poly.type
_entity_poly.pdbx_seq_one_letter_code
_entity_poly.pdbx_strand_id
1 'polypeptide(L)'
;MCGFLLLQENRSSNSFKSASLQLYDQLFKGYQKDIRPVKNWADPTIVAIDITIYAILNVDEKNQLLANYIWYRQSWTDEHLMWNPEMFGNIKRIAIPTNRIWVPDIHIQEL
;
A
#
# COMPACT_ATOMS: atom_id res chain seq x y z
N MET A 1 -18.75 20.64 18.37
CA MET A 1 -18.56 21.93 17.65
C MET A 1 -18.51 21.62 16.17
N CYS A 2 -19.36 22.31 15.41
CA CYS A 2 -19.57 22.11 13.98
C CYS A 2 -18.33 22.62 13.20
N GLY A 3 -17.68 21.74 12.44
CA GLY A 3 -16.60 22.14 11.54
C GLY A 3 -17.19 22.72 10.25
N PHE A 4 -17.05 24.03 10.08
CA PHE A 4 -17.43 24.76 8.88
C PHE A 4 -16.59 24.25 7.69
N LEU A 5 -17.18 23.46 6.79
CA LEU A 5 -16.62 23.23 5.45
C LEU A 5 -16.92 24.48 4.62
N LEU A 6 -15.89 25.28 4.33
CA LEU A 6 -15.97 26.36 3.36
C LEU A 6 -16.11 25.74 1.96
N LEU A 7 -17.34 25.68 1.44
CA LEU A 7 -17.55 25.51 0.01
C LEU A 7 -17.17 26.84 -0.66
N GLN A 8 -15.99 26.88 -1.29
CA GLN A 8 -15.64 28.00 -2.16
C GLN A 8 -16.49 27.95 -3.44
N GLU A 9 -17.00 29.12 -3.83
CA GLU A 9 -17.80 29.34 -5.03
C GLU A 9 -17.09 28.92 -6.32
N ASN A 10 -17.89 28.37 -7.22
CA ASN A 10 -17.51 27.87 -8.53
C ASN A 10 -17.05 29.00 -9.46
N ARG A 11 -15.75 29.28 -9.50
CA ARG A 11 -15.12 29.94 -10.65
C ARG A 11 -14.82 28.86 -11.67
N SER A 12 -15.27 29.07 -12.91
CA SER A 12 -14.93 28.29 -14.10
C SER A 12 -13.41 28.20 -14.23
N SER A 13 -12.83 27.18 -13.62
CA SER A 13 -11.44 26.81 -13.77
C SER A 13 -11.39 25.73 -14.83
N ASN A 14 -10.68 26.00 -15.92
CA ASN A 14 -10.12 24.90 -16.69
C ASN A 14 -9.42 23.99 -15.68
N SER A 15 -9.98 22.81 -15.44
CA SER A 15 -9.60 21.91 -14.37
C SER A 15 -8.15 21.49 -14.55
N PHE A 16 -7.21 22.24 -13.98
CA PHE A 16 -5.86 21.75 -13.75
C PHE A 16 -5.96 20.68 -12.67
N LYS A 17 -6.20 19.43 -13.09
CA LYS A 17 -6.11 18.28 -12.19
C LYS A 17 -4.71 18.28 -11.57
N SER A 18 -4.61 18.13 -10.25
CA SER A 18 -3.33 17.95 -9.55
C SER A 18 -2.51 16.83 -10.21
N ALA A 19 -1.20 17.01 -10.37
CA ALA A 19 -0.31 15.98 -10.93
C ALA A 19 -0.41 14.64 -10.17
N SER A 20 -0.61 14.69 -8.85
CA SER A 20 -0.83 13.50 -8.03
C SER A 20 -2.16 12.80 -8.35
N LEU A 21 -3.22 13.56 -8.64
CA LEU A 21 -4.51 13.00 -9.03
C LEU A 21 -4.47 12.41 -10.44
N GLN A 22 -3.78 13.08 -11.37
CA GLN A 22 -3.57 12.57 -12.72
C GLN A 22 -2.77 11.26 -12.71
N LEU A 23 -1.69 11.21 -11.91
CA LEU A 23 -0.90 9.99 -11.71
C LEU A 23 -1.77 8.88 -11.12
N TYR A 24 -2.55 9.19 -10.08
CA TYR A 24 -3.45 8.23 -9.46
C TYR A 24 -4.46 7.66 -10.47
N ASP A 25 -5.16 8.53 -11.19
CA ASP A 25 -6.14 8.13 -12.21
C ASP A 25 -5.48 7.25 -13.30
N GLN A 26 -4.24 7.55 -13.68
CA GLN A 26 -3.50 6.78 -14.68
C GLN A 26 -3.09 5.39 -14.19
N LEU A 27 -2.51 5.30 -12.99
CA LEU A 27 -2.04 4.03 -12.41
C LEU A 27 -3.19 3.05 -12.15
N PHE A 28 -4.34 3.57 -11.72
CA PHE A 28 -5.50 2.74 -11.37
C PHE A 28 -6.45 2.48 -12.54
N LYS A 29 -6.17 3.01 -13.73
CA LYS A 29 -6.98 2.74 -14.93
C LYS A 29 -6.82 1.29 -15.38
N GLY A 30 -7.79 0.45 -15.03
CA GLY A 30 -7.78 -0.97 -15.40
C GLY A 30 -6.92 -1.85 -14.50
N TYR A 31 -6.39 -1.32 -13.40
CA TYR A 31 -5.66 -2.10 -12.41
C TYR A 31 -6.62 -3.08 -11.70
N GLN A 32 -6.24 -4.35 -11.65
CA GLN A 32 -7.00 -5.42 -11.01
C GLN A 32 -6.26 -5.91 -9.77
N LYS A 33 -6.76 -5.55 -8.59
CA LYS A 33 -6.10 -5.87 -7.31
C LYS A 33 -6.13 -7.36 -6.95
N ASP A 34 -7.04 -8.13 -7.56
CA ASP A 34 -7.21 -9.56 -7.26
C ASP A 34 -6.22 -10.43 -8.06
N ILE A 35 -5.40 -9.81 -8.91
CA ILE A 35 -4.43 -10.49 -9.77
C ILE A 35 -3.01 -10.14 -9.31
N ARG A 36 -2.13 -11.13 -9.25
CA ARG A 36 -0.72 -10.94 -8.89
C ARG A 36 -0.03 -9.98 -9.89
N PRO A 37 0.65 -8.91 -9.41
CA PRO A 37 1.07 -7.81 -10.27
C PRO A 37 2.41 -8.06 -10.96
N VAL A 38 2.45 -9.05 -11.85
CA VAL A 38 3.62 -9.37 -12.70
C VAL A 38 3.27 -9.26 -14.18
N LYS A 39 4.21 -8.79 -15.00
CA LYS A 39 4.04 -8.74 -16.47
C LYS A 39 4.17 -10.11 -17.10
N ASN A 40 5.09 -10.92 -16.61
CA ASN A 40 5.28 -12.29 -17.02
C ASN A 40 4.83 -13.23 -15.90
N TRP A 41 3.89 -14.12 -16.20
CA TRP A 41 3.31 -15.02 -15.20
C TRP A 41 4.34 -15.98 -14.59
N ALA A 42 5.41 -16.30 -15.32
CA ALA A 42 6.46 -17.21 -14.86
C ALA A 42 7.37 -16.57 -13.80
N ASP A 43 7.41 -15.24 -13.71
CA ASP A 43 8.30 -14.54 -12.78
C ASP A 43 7.68 -14.49 -11.38
N PRO A 44 8.46 -14.76 -10.31
CA PRO A 44 7.96 -14.73 -8.94
C PRO A 44 7.85 -13.30 -8.40
N THR A 45 6.89 -13.06 -7.51
CA THR A 45 6.83 -11.81 -6.73
C THR A 45 7.62 -12.01 -5.44
N ILE A 46 8.77 -11.34 -5.32
CA ILE A 46 9.61 -11.41 -4.13
C ILE A 46 9.06 -10.45 -3.07
N VAL A 47 8.70 -11.01 -1.90
CA VAL A 47 8.24 -10.24 -0.74
C VAL A 47 9.36 -10.22 0.30
N ALA A 48 9.92 -9.04 0.54
CA ALA A 48 10.88 -8.83 1.63
C ALA A 48 10.10 -8.49 2.90
N ILE A 49 10.37 -9.23 3.97
CA ILE A 49 9.73 -9.10 5.27
C ILE A 49 10.79 -8.68 6.30
N ASP A 50 10.43 -7.73 7.14
CA ASP A 50 11.21 -7.27 8.27
C ASP A 50 10.34 -7.31 9.53
N ILE A 51 10.82 -7.98 10.57
CA ILE A 51 10.11 -8.21 11.82
C ILE A 51 10.99 -7.73 12.95
N THR A 52 10.43 -6.84 13.77
CA THR A 52 11.05 -6.40 15.02
C THR A 52 10.16 -6.81 16.18
N ILE A 53 10.70 -7.56 17.13
CA ILE A 53 9.99 -7.87 18.38
C ILE A 53 10.04 -6.63 19.26
N TYR A 54 8.86 -6.08 19.56
CA TYR A 54 8.74 -4.92 20.43
C TYR A 54 8.64 -5.32 21.90
N ALA A 55 7.86 -6.36 22.21
CA ALA A 55 7.73 -6.88 23.57
C ALA A 55 7.35 -8.37 23.59
N ILE A 56 7.79 -9.06 24.63
CA ILE A 56 7.25 -10.36 25.05
C ILE A 56 6.20 -10.06 26.11
N LEU A 57 4.94 -10.38 25.81
CA LEU A 57 3.81 -10.05 26.67
C LEU A 57 3.57 -11.13 27.73
N ASN A 58 3.71 -12.40 27.35
CA ASN A 58 3.56 -13.54 28.25
C ASN A 58 4.27 -14.78 27.69
N VAL A 59 4.72 -15.65 28.61
CA VAL A 59 5.21 -17.00 28.30
C VAL A 59 4.46 -17.97 29.21
N ASP A 60 3.79 -18.95 28.62
CA ASP A 60 3.17 -20.07 29.33
C ASP A 60 3.92 -21.34 28.97
N GLU A 61 4.87 -21.72 29.82
CA GLU A 61 5.74 -22.87 29.56
C GLU A 61 4.97 -24.19 29.66
N LYS A 62 3.90 -24.25 30.46
CA LYS A 62 3.10 -25.47 30.60
C LYS A 62 2.32 -25.77 29.33
N ASN A 63 1.75 -24.74 28.71
CA ASN A 63 0.95 -24.87 27.50
C ASN A 63 1.74 -24.56 26.20
N GLN A 64 3.04 -24.22 26.31
CA GLN A 64 3.91 -23.84 25.20
C GLN A 64 3.37 -22.65 24.38
N LEU A 65 2.82 -21.64 25.07
CA LEU A 65 2.28 -20.45 24.43
C LEU A 65 3.18 -19.23 24.65
N LEU A 66 3.49 -18.52 23.57
CA LEU A 66 4.22 -17.26 23.59
C LEU A 66 3.31 -16.15 23.05
N ALA A 67 3.04 -15.14 23.88
CA ALA A 67 2.37 -13.92 23.44
C ALA A 67 3.41 -12.82 23.25
N ASN A 68 3.49 -12.25 22.05
CA ASN A 68 4.41 -11.17 21.72
C ASN A 68 3.68 -10.01 21.01
N TYR A 69 4.31 -8.83 21.04
CA TYR A 69 3.92 -7.70 20.22
C TYR A 69 5.05 -7.42 19.24
N ILE A 70 4.74 -7.44 17.95
CA ILE A 70 5.73 -7.29 16.87
C ILE A 70 5.41 -6.09 15.99
N TRP A 71 6.45 -5.46 15.46
CA TRP A 71 6.34 -4.59 14.30
C TRP A 71 6.64 -5.40 13.06
N TYR A 72 5.70 -5.37 12.13
CA TYR A 72 5.76 -6.08 10.87
C TYR A 72 5.85 -5.09 9.71
N ARG A 73 6.84 -5.27 8.85
CA ARG A 73 6.98 -4.52 7.60
C ARG A 73 7.18 -5.49 6.45
N GLN A 74 6.46 -5.24 5.37
CA GLN A 74 6.65 -5.96 4.11
C GLN A 74 6.85 -4.98 2.96
N SER A 75 7.62 -5.42 1.96
CA SER A 75 7.82 -4.70 0.71
C SER A 75 7.88 -5.66 -0.46
N TRP A 76 7.19 -5.32 -1.53
CA TRP A 76 7.19 -6.03 -2.80
C TRP A 76 7.17 -5.01 -3.95
N THR A 77 7.46 -5.47 -5.16
CA THR A 77 7.35 -4.66 -6.37
C THR A 77 6.05 -4.99 -7.09
N ASP A 78 5.27 -3.96 -7.43
CA ASP A 78 4.12 -4.06 -8.33
C ASP A 78 4.52 -3.52 -9.71
N GLU A 79 4.60 -4.39 -10.71
CA GLU A 79 5.08 -4.04 -12.05
C GLU A 79 4.07 -3.21 -12.87
N HIS A 80 2.82 -3.12 -12.42
CA HIS A 80 1.76 -2.35 -13.05
C HIS A 80 1.66 -0.93 -12.46
N LEU A 81 2.14 -0.73 -11.24
CA LEU A 81 2.15 0.57 -10.56
C LEU A 81 3.47 1.33 -10.74
N MET A 82 3.94 1.41 -11.99
CA MET A 82 5.18 2.11 -12.36
C MET A 82 4.89 3.36 -13.19
N TRP A 83 5.65 4.44 -12.98
CA TRP A 83 5.55 5.66 -13.77
C TRP A 83 6.91 6.36 -13.93
N ASN A 84 7.00 7.27 -14.90
CA ASN A 84 8.13 8.19 -15.02
C ASN A 84 7.86 9.45 -14.14
N PRO A 85 8.63 9.71 -13.07
CA PRO A 85 8.42 10.87 -12.21
C PRO A 85 8.41 12.21 -12.96
N GLU A 86 9.22 12.37 -14.02
CA GLU A 86 9.35 13.62 -14.77
C GLU A 86 8.03 14.05 -15.41
N MET A 87 7.17 13.09 -15.78
CA MET A 87 5.85 13.37 -16.36
C MET A 87 4.81 13.87 -15.34
N PHE A 88 5.05 13.66 -14.04
CA PHE A 88 4.10 13.96 -12.97
C PHE A 88 4.72 14.86 -11.90
N GLY A 89 5.50 15.86 -12.31
CA GLY A 89 6.07 16.85 -11.37
C GLY A 89 7.09 16.24 -10.40
N ASN A 90 7.85 15.24 -10.83
CA ASN A 90 8.87 14.55 -10.05
C ASN A 90 8.36 13.84 -8.78
N ILE A 91 7.09 13.42 -8.79
CA ILE A 91 6.53 12.59 -7.72
C ILE A 91 7.23 11.22 -7.75
N LYS A 92 7.89 10.86 -6.64
CA LYS A 92 8.60 9.57 -6.49
C LYS A 92 7.87 8.56 -5.62
N ARG A 93 6.90 9.01 -4.82
CA ARG A 93 6.12 8.17 -3.90
C ARG A 93 4.73 8.74 -3.77
N ILE A 94 3.75 7.85 -3.63
CA ILE A 94 2.36 8.18 -3.34
C ILE A 94 1.85 7.25 -2.26
N ALA A 95 0.94 7.74 -1.42
CA ALA A 95 0.23 6.91 -0.46
C ALA A 95 -1.06 6.41 -1.11
N ILE A 96 -1.28 5.09 -1.06
CA ILE A 96 -2.46 4.44 -1.63
C ILE A 96 -3.13 3.61 -0.53
N PRO A 97 -4.47 3.61 -0.44
CA PRO A 97 -5.19 2.69 0.44
C PRO A 97 -4.88 1.22 0.10
N THR A 98 -4.50 0.44 1.10
CA THR A 98 -4.12 -0.97 0.95
C THR A 98 -5.21 -1.82 0.27
N ASN A 99 -6.48 -1.47 0.45
CA ASN A 99 -7.62 -2.20 -0.15
C ASN A 99 -7.80 -2.01 -1.67
N ARG A 100 -6.98 -1.16 -2.30
CA ARG A 100 -6.98 -0.89 -3.75
C ARG A 100 -5.83 -1.53 -4.52
N ILE A 101 -4.87 -2.14 -3.82
CA ILE A 101 -3.73 -2.81 -4.43
C ILE A 101 -3.76 -4.30 -4.11
N TRP A 102 -3.08 -5.09 -4.94
CA TRP A 102 -2.79 -6.48 -4.59
C TRP A 102 -1.86 -6.52 -3.37
N VAL A 103 -2.15 -7.42 -2.43
CA VAL A 103 -1.36 -7.60 -1.20
C VAL A 103 -1.10 -9.10 -1.04
N PRO A 104 0.15 -9.53 -0.79
CA PRO A 104 0.45 -10.94 -0.56
C PRO A 104 -0.23 -11.45 0.72
N ASP A 105 -0.69 -12.70 0.68
CA ASP A 105 -1.36 -13.42 1.77
C ASP A 105 -0.36 -14.10 2.72
N ILE A 106 0.39 -13.28 3.46
CA ILE A 106 1.37 -13.79 4.44
C ILE A 106 0.66 -14.05 5.77
N HIS A 107 0.81 -15.26 6.29
CA HIS A 107 0.33 -15.66 7.61
C HIS A 107 1.43 -16.39 8.38
N ILE A 108 1.35 -16.34 9.71
CA ILE A 108 2.23 -17.09 10.59
C ILE A 108 1.55 -18.44 10.84
N GLN A 109 2.25 -19.53 10.54
CA GLN A 109 1.85 -20.86 10.96
C GLN A 109 2.65 -21.23 12.21
N GLU A 110 1.94 -21.39 13.33
CA GLU A 110 2.49 -21.90 14.58
C GLU A 110 2.15 -23.40 14.68
N LEU A 111 3.04 -24.17 15.33
CA LEU A 111 2.93 -25.63 15.50
C LEU A 111 2.55 -25.98 16.93
#